data_AF-A0A512HMY7-F1
#
_entry.id   AF-A0A512HMY7-F1
#
_cell.length_a   1.000
_cell.length_b   1.000
_cell.length_c   1.000
_cell.angle_alpha   90.00
_cell.angle_beta   90.00
_cell.angle_gamma   90.00
#
_symmetry.space_group_name_H-M   'P 1'
#
loop_
_entity.id
_entity.type
_entity.pdbx_description
1 polymer ?
#
loop_
_entity_poly.entity_id
_entity_poly.type
_entity_poly.pdbx_seq_one_letter_code
_entity_poly.pdbx_strand_id
1 'polypeptide(L)'
;MSELFTPHMTLLILAGAVATYLTRIGGYLLISRLKNVPPRVDAALNAVPAAVLTTLVAPAFFTGGIDVKVAMAVSLAIGFGASSIPMLIGGWIAVMVMRHLIG
;
A
#
# COMPACT_ATOMS: atom_id res chain seq x y z
N MET A 1 -27.91 -16.67 -3.63
CA MET A 1 -26.74 -17.18 -2.87
C MET A 1 -25.70 -17.89 -3.76
N SER A 2 -26.03 -18.27 -5.00
CA SER A 2 -25.11 -18.83 -6.00
C SER A 2 -24.38 -17.80 -6.87
N GLU A 3 -24.76 -16.52 -6.80
CA GLU A 3 -24.14 -15.39 -7.54
C GLU A 3 -22.87 -14.81 -6.85
N LEU A 4 -22.59 -15.19 -5.59
CA LEU A 4 -21.46 -14.63 -4.83
C LEU A 4 -20.17 -15.46 -4.96
N PHE A 5 -20.28 -16.73 -5.35
CA PHE A 5 -19.16 -17.64 -5.53
C PHE A 5 -19.23 -18.29 -6.90
N THR A 6 -19.04 -17.47 -7.92
CA THR A 6 -18.82 -17.97 -9.27
C THR A 6 -17.55 -18.84 -9.25
N PRO A 7 -17.56 -20.07 -9.80
CA PRO A 7 -16.43 -21.00 -9.69
C PRO A 7 -15.10 -20.41 -10.17
N HIS A 8 -15.16 -19.46 -11.11
CA HIS A 8 -14.00 -18.72 -11.63
C HIS A 8 -13.42 -17.74 -10.59
N MET A 9 -14.27 -17.02 -9.83
CA MET A 9 -13.82 -16.12 -8.76
C MET A 9 -13.18 -16.91 -7.62
N THR A 10 -13.77 -18.03 -7.21
CA THR A 10 -13.17 -18.90 -6.17
C THR A 10 -11.81 -19.44 -6.61
N LEU A 11 -11.69 -19.86 -7.88
CA LEU A 11 -10.41 -20.30 -8.44
C LEU A 11 -9.39 -19.16 -8.49
N LEU A 12 -9.78 -17.94 -8.88
CA LEU A 12 -8.91 -16.77 -8.89
C LEU A 12 -8.42 -16.38 -7.49
N ILE A 13 -9.31 -16.36 -6.50
CA ILE A 13 -8.94 -16.08 -5.11
C ILE A 13 -7.96 -17.14 -4.60
N LEU A 14 -8.24 -18.41 -4.86
CA LEU A 14 -7.37 -19.51 -4.43
C LEU A 14 -6.02 -19.48 -5.15
N ALA A 15 -6.00 -19.20 -6.45
CA ALA A 15 -4.77 -19.00 -7.22
C ALA A 15 -3.96 -17.81 -6.70
N GLY A 16 -4.61 -16.68 -6.41
CA GLY A 16 -3.98 -15.50 -5.83
C GLY A 16 -3.41 -15.76 -4.43
N ALA A 17 -4.14 -16.52 -3.60
CA ALA A 17 -3.66 -16.96 -2.30
C ALA A 17 -2.41 -17.85 -2.44
N VAL A 18 -2.45 -18.86 -3.32
CA VAL A 18 -1.30 -19.73 -3.59
C VAL A 18 -0.10 -18.92 -4.10
N ALA A 19 -0.31 -18.03 -5.06
CA ALA A 19 0.74 -17.16 -5.58
C ALA A 19 1.36 -16.26 -4.49
N THR A 20 0.54 -15.71 -3.59
CA THR A 20 1.01 -14.88 -2.47
C THR A 20 1.86 -15.68 -1.47
N TYR A 21 1.45 -16.91 -1.16
CA TYR A 21 2.25 -17.77 -0.29
C TYR A 21 3.53 -18.23 -0.98
N LEU A 22 3.49 -18.53 -2.28
CA LEU A 22 4.68 -18.89 -3.05
C LEU A 22 5.70 -17.75 -3.09
N THR A 23 5.28 -16.49 -3.28
CA THR A 23 6.21 -15.35 -3.25
C THR A 23 6.79 -15.12 -1.86
N ARG A 24 6.00 -15.31 -0.79
CA ARG A 24 6.50 -15.24 0.59
C ARG A 24 7.52 -16.33 0.89
N ILE A 25 7.22 -17.59 0.56
CA ILE A 25 8.11 -18.73 0.75
C ILE A 25 9.37 -18.54 -0.09
N GLY A 26 9.24 -18.11 -1.35
CA GLY A 26 10.35 -17.84 -2.24
C GLY A 26 11.32 -16.82 -1.66
N GLY A 27 10.81 -15.69 -1.13
CA GLY A 27 11.63 -14.70 -0.46
C GLY A 27 12.35 -15.25 0.78
N TYR A 28 11.65 -16.00 1.62
CA TYR A 28 12.24 -16.65 2.80
C TYR A 28 13.34 -17.65 2.40
N LEU A 29 13.11 -18.48 1.38
CA LEU A 29 14.08 -19.47 0.92
C LEU A 29 15.32 -18.82 0.32
N LEU A 30 15.14 -17.74 -0.45
CA LEU A 30 16.22 -16.97 -1.06
C LEU A 30 17.12 -16.33 0.02
N ILE A 31 16.52 -15.73 1.04
CA ILE A 31 17.23 -15.13 2.17
C ILE A 31 17.89 -16.23 3.03
N SER A 32 17.20 -17.35 3.26
CA SER A 32 17.74 -18.47 4.04
C SER A 32 18.93 -19.17 3.38
N ARG A 33 19.14 -18.99 2.06
CA ARG A 33 20.34 -19.47 1.34
C ARG A 33 21.53 -18.52 1.49
N LEU A 34 21.30 -17.25 1.84
CA LEU A 34 22.35 -16.28 2.15
C LEU A 34 22.82 -16.50 3.59
N LYS A 35 23.80 -17.39 3.78
CA LYS A 35 24.37 -17.73 5.11
C LYS A 35 24.88 -16.51 5.89
N ASN A 36 25.31 -15.46 5.18
CA ASN A 36 25.59 -14.13 5.71
C ASN A 36 25.03 -13.10 4.74
N VAL A 37 24.19 -12.17 5.21
CA VAL A 37 23.67 -11.08 4.38
C VAL A 37 24.79 -10.05 4.19
N PRO A 38 25.28 -9.80 2.96
CA PRO A 38 26.34 -8.83 2.75
C PRO A 38 25.81 -7.40 3.04
N PRO A 39 26.65 -6.48 3.54
CA PRO A 39 26.21 -5.14 3.97
C PRO A 39 25.44 -4.35 2.90
N ARG A 40 25.73 -4.58 1.62
CA ARG A 40 25.04 -3.95 0.49
C ARG A 40 23.60 -4.41 0.32
N VAL A 41 23.31 -5.70 0.58
CA VAL A 41 21.96 -6.26 0.47
C VAL A 41 21.11 -5.82 1.64
N ASP A 42 21.66 -5.77 2.85
CA ASP A 42 20.95 -5.26 4.03
C ASP A 42 20.56 -3.78 3.86
N ALA A 43 21.49 -2.94 3.40
CA ALA A 43 21.20 -1.55 3.07
C ALA A 43 20.09 -1.42 2.00
N ALA A 44 20.12 -2.26 0.96
CA ALA A 44 19.08 -2.28 -0.06
C ALA A 44 17.71 -2.69 0.53
N LEU A 45 17.68 -3.74 1.35
CA LEU A 45 16.45 -4.24 1.98
C LEU A 45 15.82 -3.19 2.91
N ASN A 46 16.63 -2.46 3.68
CA ASN A 46 16.13 -1.37 4.54
C ASN A 46 15.53 -0.20 3.73
N ALA A 47 15.94 -0.02 2.47
CA ALA A 47 15.38 0.99 1.57
C ALA A 47 14.08 0.54 0.87
N VAL A 48 13.82 -0.77 0.77
CA VAL A 48 12.65 -1.32 0.05
C VAL A 48 11.32 -0.79 0.59
N PRO A 49 11.04 -0.78 1.91
CA PRO A 49 9.75 -0.31 2.42
C PRO A 49 9.46 1.15 2.05
N ALA A 50 10.47 2.02 2.15
CA ALA A 50 10.33 3.42 1.78
C ALA A 50 10.06 3.57 0.27
N ALA A 51 10.75 2.79 -0.57
CA ALA A 51 10.53 2.80 -2.01
C ALA A 51 9.12 2.31 -2.39
N VAL A 52 8.64 1.22 -1.78
CA VAL A 52 7.30 0.68 -2.06
C VAL A 52 6.20 1.65 -1.63
N LEU A 53 6.33 2.30 -0.46
CA LEU A 53 5.34 3.28 -0.02
C LEU A 53 5.28 4.49 -0.95
N THR A 54 6.44 4.98 -1.40
CA THR A 54 6.47 6.13 -2.32
C THR A 54 5.92 5.79 -3.71
N THR A 55 6.11 4.55 -4.20
CA THR A 55 5.51 4.11 -5.46
C THR A 55 4.01 3.86 -5.38
N LEU A 56 3.41 3.68 -4.21
CA LEU A 56 1.96 3.65 -4.03
C LEU A 56 1.36 5.06 -4.01
N VAL A 57 2.06 6.00 -3.37
CA VAL A 57 1.62 7.38 -3.17
C VAL A 57 1.73 8.22 -4.46
N ALA A 58 2.81 8.07 -5.22
CA ALA A 58 3.04 8.81 -6.46
C ALA A 58 1.94 8.64 -7.53
N PRO A 59 1.56 7.42 -7.95
CA PRO A 59 0.49 7.24 -8.93
C PRO A 59 -0.85 7.75 -8.40
N ALA A 60 -1.15 7.53 -7.10
CA ALA A 60 -2.37 8.05 -6.49
C ALA A 60 -2.47 9.58 -6.56
N PHE A 61 -1.33 10.29 -6.50
CA PHE A 61 -1.29 11.74 -6.71
C PHE A 61 -1.53 12.16 -8.16
N PHE A 62 -0.97 11.43 -9.13
CA PHE A 62 -1.08 11.79 -10.55
C PHE A 62 -2.40 11.39 -11.19
N THR A 63 -2.90 10.19 -10.88
CA THR A 63 -4.17 9.66 -11.43
C THR A 63 -5.38 10.04 -10.59
N GLY A 64 -5.17 10.47 -9.34
CA GLY A 64 -6.23 10.89 -8.44
C GLY A 64 -6.88 12.23 -8.83
N GLY A 65 -8.13 12.39 -8.42
CA GLY A 65 -8.89 13.63 -8.55
C GLY A 65 -8.35 14.76 -7.65
N ILE A 66 -8.93 15.95 -7.79
CA ILE A 66 -8.57 17.12 -6.97
C ILE A 66 -8.80 16.84 -5.48
N ASP A 67 -9.81 16.01 -5.16
CA ASP A 67 -10.15 15.55 -3.81
C ASP A 67 -9.00 14.78 -3.16
N VAL A 68 -8.40 13.85 -3.90
CA VAL A 68 -7.28 13.03 -3.43
C VAL A 68 -6.04 13.91 -3.19
N LYS A 69 -5.74 14.84 -4.11
CA LYS A 69 -4.58 15.75 -3.99
C LYS A 69 -4.68 16.64 -2.76
N VAL A 70 -5.86 17.22 -2.51
CA VAL A 70 -6.10 18.06 -1.32
C VAL A 70 -5.95 17.23 -0.04
N ALA A 71 -6.53 16.04 0.00
CA ALA A 71 -6.41 15.17 1.18
C ALA A 71 -4.98 14.71 1.45
N MET A 72 -4.20 14.42 0.40
CA MET A 72 -2.78 14.10 0.54
C MET A 72 -1.98 15.30 1.08
N ALA A 73 -2.27 16.53 0.61
CA ALA A 73 -1.62 17.74 1.12
C ALA A 73 -1.95 18.00 2.60
N VAL A 74 -3.22 17.83 3.00
CA VAL A 74 -3.65 17.96 4.40
C VAL A 74 -3.00 16.88 5.27
N SER A 75 -2.98 15.63 4.80
CA SER A 75 -2.33 14.52 5.50
C SER A 75 -0.83 14.79 5.70
N LEU A 76 -0.16 15.29 4.66
CA LEU A 76 1.26 15.66 4.74
C LEU A 76 1.51 16.76 5.78
N ALA A 77 0.68 17.80 5.81
CA ALA A 77 0.80 18.88 6.78
C ALA A 77 0.63 18.39 8.23
N ILE A 78 -0.35 17.51 8.48
CA ILE A 78 -0.60 16.93 9.81
C ILE A 78 0.52 15.96 10.21
N GLY A 79 1.04 15.19 9.25
CA GLY A 79 2.08 14.18 9.48
C GLY A 79 3.42 14.74 9.98
N PHE A 80 3.72 16.03 9.75
CA PHE A 80 4.94 16.66 10.27
C PHE A 80 4.93 16.89 11.79
N GLY A 81 3.74 16.95 12.42
CA GLY A 81 3.60 17.32 13.83
C GLY A 81 2.82 16.33 14.70
N ALA A 82 2.12 15.36 14.10
CA ALA A 82 1.21 14.48 14.81
C ALA A 82 1.46 12.99 14.50
N SER A 83 0.94 12.12 15.38
CA SER A 83 0.98 10.67 15.20
C SER A 83 0.20 10.21 13.95
N SER A 84 0.38 8.95 13.54
CA SER A 84 -0.21 8.34 12.35
C SER A 84 -1.75 8.41 12.32
N ILE A 85 -2.39 8.39 13.49
CA ILE A 85 -3.86 8.40 13.62
C ILE A 85 -4.47 9.77 13.23
N PRO A 86 -4.02 10.90 13.80
CA PRO A 86 -4.44 12.23 13.34
C PRO A 86 -4.27 12.47 11.84
N MET A 87 -3.17 11.98 11.26
CA MET A 87 -2.91 12.09 9.82
C MET A 87 -3.97 11.36 8.99
N LEU A 88 -4.32 10.11 9.38
CA LEU A 88 -5.38 9.34 8.73
C LEU A 88 -6.74 10.02 8.83
N ILE A 89 -7.10 10.49 10.03
CA ILE A 89 -8.39 11.15 10.27
C ILE A 89 -8.50 12.44 9.46
N GLY A 90 -7.45 13.28 9.46
CA GLY A 90 -7.45 14.53 8.72
C GLY A 90 -7.57 14.35 7.21
N GLY A 91 -6.83 13.40 6.63
CA GLY A 91 -6.96 13.06 5.22
C GLY A 91 -8.36 12.53 4.86
N TRP A 92 -8.91 11.65 5.70
CA TRP A 92 -10.26 11.11 5.47
C TRP A 92 -11.35 12.19 5.50
N ILE A 93 -11.31 13.08 6.50
CA ILE A 93 -12.24 14.22 6.58
C ILE A 93 -12.08 15.13 5.36
N ALA A 94 -10.85 15.43 4.95
CA ALA A 94 -10.59 16.27 3.77
C ALA A 94 -11.19 15.69 2.48
N VAL A 95 -11.02 14.38 2.22
CA VAL A 95 -11.65 13.73 1.05
C VAL A 95 -13.17 13.80 1.15
N MET A 96 -13.74 13.46 2.32
CA MET A 96 -15.19 13.41 2.51
C MET A 96 -15.84 14.77 2.32
N VAL A 97 -15.27 15.82 2.90
CA VAL A 97 -15.75 17.20 2.73
C VAL A 97 -15.66 17.63 1.28
N MET A 98 -14.53 17.35 0.61
CA MET A 98 -14.35 17.76 -0.79
C MET A 98 -15.31 17.03 -1.72
N ARG A 99 -15.57 15.74 -1.47
CA ARG A 99 -16.57 14.96 -2.21
C ARG A 99 -17.99 15.40 -1.92
N HIS A 100 -18.31 15.87 -0.72
CA HIS A 100 -19.63 16.37 -0.38
C HIS A 100 -19.92 17.76 -0.98
N LEU A 101 -18.89 18.57 -1.25
CA LEU A 101 -19.03 19.90 -1.84
C LEU A 101 -19.00 19.90 -3.38
N ILE A 102 -18.33 18.93 -4.00
CA ILE A 102 -18.18 18.81 -5.46
C ILE A 102 -19.11 17.72 -6.05
N GLY A 103 -19.64 16.84 -5.21
CA GLY A 103 -20.62 15.81 -5.57
C GLY A 103 -22.04 16.31 -5.57
#